data_AF-A0AA43C3Z5-F1
#
_entry.id   AF-A0AA43C3Z5-F1
#
_cell.length_a   1.000
_cell.length_b   1.000
_cell.length_c   1.000
_cell.angle_alpha   90.00
_cell.angle_beta   90.00
_cell.angle_gamma   90.00
#
_symmetry.space_group_name_H-M   'P 1'
#
loop_
_entity.id
_entity.type
_entity.pdbx_description
1 polymer ?
#
loop_
_entity_poly.entity_id
_entity_poly.type
_entity_poly.pdbx_seq_one_letter_code
_entity_poly.pdbx_strand_id
1 'polypeptide(L)'
;MNPKNYTGPLGAYTPQTRGNGMFKEFDATELYCPKCKRSAPVRKRLLIVLPEGDKYEYLCAVCSESVGTKIDRQTKPVTVIV
;
A
#
# COMPACT_ATOMS: atom_id res chain seq x y z
N MET A 1 6.67 -52.23 1.03
CA MET A 1 6.55 -51.13 2.02
C MET A 1 7.67 -51.23 3.03
N ASN A 2 8.51 -50.20 3.16
CA ASN A 2 9.44 -50.08 4.28
C ASN A 2 9.47 -48.61 4.73
N PRO A 3 9.14 -48.29 6.00
CA PRO A 3 9.05 -46.92 6.48
C PRO A 3 10.44 -46.44 6.91
N LYS A 4 11.10 -45.63 6.08
CA LYS A 4 12.35 -44.99 6.48
C LYS A 4 12.03 -43.74 7.32
N ASN A 5 12.10 -43.95 8.63
CA ASN A 5 12.54 -43.03 9.68
C ASN A 5 12.74 -41.55 9.26
N TYR A 6 11.74 -40.73 9.57
CA TYR A 6 11.85 -39.27 9.62
C TYR A 6 12.20 -38.84 11.05
N THR A 7 13.43 -39.10 11.47
CA THR A 7 13.97 -38.64 12.74
C THR A 7 15.07 -37.61 12.47
N GLY A 8 14.63 -36.42 12.04
CA GLY A 8 15.45 -35.21 12.09
C GLY A 8 15.29 -34.52 13.45
N PRO A 9 16.31 -33.80 13.95
CA PRO A 9 16.19 -33.10 15.22
C PRO A 9 15.08 -32.06 15.09
N LEU A 10 14.23 -31.98 16.12
CA LEU A 10 13.22 -30.93 16.26
C LEU A 10 13.94 -29.59 16.45
N GLY A 11 14.48 -29.05 15.36
CA GLY A 11 14.98 -27.69 15.30
C GLY A 11 13.84 -26.78 15.69
N ALA A 12 14.04 -26.01 16.76
CA ALA A 12 13.07 -25.07 17.28
C ALA A 12 12.49 -24.24 16.13
N TYR A 13 11.23 -24.48 15.78
CA TYR A 13 10.47 -23.57 14.95
C TYR A 13 10.24 -22.36 15.83
N THR A 14 11.19 -21.41 15.84
CA THR A 14 10.94 -20.08 16.38
C THR A 14 9.84 -19.50 15.49
N PRO A 15 8.59 -19.33 15.97
CA PRO A 15 7.61 -18.58 15.22
C PRO A 15 8.22 -17.20 15.08
N GLN A 16 8.66 -16.86 13.86
CA GLN A 16 9.12 -15.52 13.58
C GLN A 16 7.92 -14.62 13.85
N THR A 17 7.95 -13.93 14.98
CA THR A 17 7.03 -12.87 15.34
C THR A 17 7.07 -11.91 14.17
N ARG A 18 6.07 -12.02 13.28
CA ARG A 18 6.00 -11.25 12.04
C ARG A 18 5.93 -9.79 12.46
N GLY A 19 7.08 -9.11 12.39
CA GLY A 19 7.14 -7.67 12.54
C GLY A 19 6.09 -7.06 11.63
N ASN A 20 5.32 -6.11 12.17
CA ASN A 20 4.22 -5.40 11.53
C ASN A 20 4.70 -4.58 10.30
N GLY A 21 5.17 -5.24 9.24
CA GLY A 21 5.75 -4.56 8.07
C GLY A 21 6.02 -5.43 6.85
N MET A 22 5.42 -6.62 6.75
CA MET A 22 5.63 -7.47 5.55
C MET A 22 4.91 -6.97 4.29
N PHE A 23 4.02 -5.99 4.41
CA PHE A 23 3.31 -5.40 3.28
C PHE A 23 3.53 -3.88 3.29
N LYS A 24 4.05 -3.35 2.18
CA LYS A 24 4.16 -1.90 1.95
C LYS A 24 2.77 -1.32 1.70
N GLU A 25 2.63 0.00 1.87
CA GLU A 25 1.44 0.72 1.43
C GLU A 25 1.17 0.47 -0.06
N PHE A 26 -0.09 0.21 -0.41
CA PHE A 26 -0.51 -0.04 -1.79
C PHE A 26 -0.97 1.26 -2.45
N ASP A 27 -0.64 1.40 -3.73
CA ASP A 27 -1.12 2.48 -4.60
C ASP A 27 -1.99 1.88 -5.70
N ALA A 28 -3.01 2.64 -6.14
CA ALA A 28 -3.82 2.26 -7.28
C ALA A 28 -3.00 2.42 -8.58
N THR A 29 -2.92 1.38 -9.39
CA THR A 29 -2.28 1.42 -10.72
C THR A 29 -3.28 1.81 -11.81
N GLU A 30 -4.54 1.38 -11.68
CA GLU A 30 -5.63 1.70 -12.58
C GLU A 30 -6.92 2.03 -11.81
N LEU A 31 -7.69 2.99 -12.35
CA LEU A 31 -9.04 3.33 -11.87
C LEU A 31 -9.95 3.61 -13.06
N TYR A 32 -11.25 3.43 -12.85
CA TYR A 32 -12.24 3.82 -13.85
C TYR A 32 -12.26 5.35 -14.02
N CYS A 33 -12.07 5.81 -15.25
CA CYS A 33 -12.15 7.23 -15.58
C CYS A 33 -13.50 7.56 -16.25
N PRO A 34 -14.29 8.51 -15.71
CA PRO A 34 -15.59 8.86 -16.27
C PRO A 34 -15.50 9.55 -17.64
N LYS A 35 -14.40 10.29 -17.90
CA LYS A 35 -14.17 10.94 -19.21
C LYS A 35 -13.71 9.95 -20.29
N CYS A 36 -12.81 9.02 -19.95
CA CYS A 36 -12.34 8.00 -20.90
C CYS A 36 -13.30 6.79 -21.00
N LYS A 37 -14.26 6.66 -20.07
CA LYS A 37 -15.24 5.58 -19.98
C LYS A 37 -14.61 4.18 -19.93
N ARG A 38 -13.44 4.05 -19.32
CA ARG A 38 -12.67 2.78 -19.21
C ARG A 38 -11.80 2.78 -17.96
N SER A 39 -11.30 1.59 -17.58
CA SER A 39 -10.15 1.47 -16.67
C SER A 39 -8.95 2.15 -17.33
N ALA A 40 -8.37 3.13 -16.65
CA ALA A 40 -7.24 3.90 -17.14
C ALA A 40 -6.12 3.89 -16.10
N PRO A 41 -4.84 3.88 -16.55
CA PRO A 41 -3.72 4.02 -15.65
C PRO A 41 -3.78 5.37 -14.93
N VAL A 42 -3.40 5.40 -13.65
CA VAL A 42 -3.46 6.61 -12.83
C VAL A 42 -2.10 7.09 -12.38
N ARG A 43 -1.99 8.39 -12.11
CA ARG A 43 -0.83 9.04 -11.49
C ARG A 43 -1.26 9.61 -10.15
N LYS A 44 -0.47 9.34 -9.11
CA LYS A 44 -0.69 9.87 -7.76
C LYS A 44 0.01 11.22 -7.62
N ARG A 45 -0.70 12.23 -7.14
CA ARG A 45 -0.19 13.59 -6.89
C ARG A 45 -0.50 14.00 -5.45
N LEU A 46 0.49 14.50 -4.72
CA LEU A 46 0.27 15.03 -3.38
C LEU A 46 -0.60 16.30 -3.46
N LEU A 47 -1.68 16.34 -2.71
CA LEU A 47 -2.53 17.52 -2.56
C LEU A 47 -2.10 18.35 -1.35
N ILE A 48 -2.01 17.70 -0.19
CA ILE A 48 -1.76 18.38 1.09
C ILE A 48 -1.21 17.40 2.12
N VAL A 49 -0.33 17.90 2.98
CA VAL A 49 0.16 17.20 4.18
C VAL A 49 -0.75 17.56 5.34
N LEU A 50 -1.35 16.57 5.99
CA LEU A 50 -2.24 16.72 7.14
C LEU A 50 -1.59 16.11 8.39
N PRO A 51 -2.01 16.52 9.60
CA PRO A 51 -1.50 15.92 10.85
C PRO A 51 -1.67 14.39 10.92
N GLU A 52 -2.75 13.87 10.34
CA GLU A 52 -3.05 12.44 10.26
C GLU A 52 -2.33 11.70 9.13
N GLY A 53 -1.72 12.41 8.18
CA GLY A 53 -1.06 11.82 7.02
C GLY A 53 -1.12 12.65 5.75
N ASP A 54 -0.60 12.09 4.67
CA ASP A 54 -0.49 12.77 3.37
C ASP A 54 -1.72 12.47 2.51
N LYS A 55 -2.44 13.51 2.07
CA LYS A 55 -3.55 13.36 1.14
C LYS A 55 -3.07 13.53 -0.30
N TYR A 56 -3.36 12.52 -1.10
CA TYR A 56 -3.06 12.45 -2.53
C TYR A 56 -4.34 12.40 -3.36
N GLU A 57 -4.23 12.89 -4.58
CA GLU A 57 -5.20 12.75 -5.66
C GLU A 57 -4.68 11.76 -6.71
N TYR A 58 -5.58 10.93 -7.23
CA TYR A 58 -5.32 10.11 -8.40
C TYR A 58 -5.87 10.79 -9.64
N LEU A 59 -5.00 11.06 -10.60
CA LEU A 59 -5.34 11.63 -11.89
C LEU A 59 -5.23 10.57 -12.97
N CYS A 60 -6.19 10.52 -13.90
CA CYS A 60 -6.09 9.69 -15.09
C CYS A 60 -4.85 10.09 -15.90
N ALA A 61 -3.96 9.15 -16.18
CA ALA A 61 -2.71 9.43 -16.89
C ALA A 61 -2.93 9.86 -18.37
N VAL A 62 -4.14 9.67 -18.90
CA VAL A 62 -4.51 9.99 -20.29
C VAL A 62 -5.16 11.37 -20.39
N CYS A 63 -6.23 11.63 -19.62
CA CYS A 63 -7.02 12.86 -19.73
C CYS A 63 -6.86 13.82 -18.54
N SER A 64 -6.03 13.47 -17.55
CA SER A 64 -5.78 14.25 -16.32
C SER A 64 -7.00 14.47 -15.42
N GLU A 65 -8.11 13.76 -15.65
CA GLU A 65 -9.28 13.85 -14.78
C GLU A 65 -9.00 13.27 -13.39
N SER A 66 -9.53 13.93 -12.35
CA SER A 66 -9.54 13.39 -10.99
C SER A 66 -10.45 12.17 -10.92
N VAL A 67 -9.87 11.03 -10.54
CA VAL A 67 -10.57 9.73 -10.49
C VAL A 67 -10.61 9.14 -9.09
N GLY A 68 -9.95 9.75 -8.11
CA GLY A 68 -9.98 9.30 -6.73
C GLY A 68 -9.01 10.05 -5.83
N THR A 69 -9.03 9.70 -4.54
CA THR A 69 -8.09 10.23 -3.54
C THR A 69 -7.60 9.13 -2.62
N LYS A 70 -6.40 9.30 -2.06
CA LYS A 70 -5.84 8.44 -1.01
C LYS A 70 -5.32 9.30 0.12
N ILE A 71 -5.46 8.85 1.36
CA ILE A 71 -4.75 9.41 2.51
C ILE A 71 -3.79 8.35 3.03
N ASP A 72 -2.49 8.61 2.93
CA ASP A 72 -1.46 7.77 3.54
C ASP A 72 -1.25 8.22 4.97
N ARG A 73 -1.80 7.41 5.89
CA ARG A 73 -1.73 7.68 7.32
C ARG A 73 -0.34 7.34 7.83
N GLN A 74 0.53 8.35 7.90
CA GLN A 74 1.82 8.20 8.55
C GLN A 74 1.62 8.16 10.07
N THR A 75 2.22 7.19 10.76
CA THR A 75 2.22 7.13 12.23
C THR A 75 3.18 8.15 12.85
N LYS A 76 3.98 8.87 12.05
CA LYS A 76 4.90 9.88 12.55
C LYS A 76 4.15 11.20 12.77
N PRO A 77 4.16 11.76 14.00
CA PRO A 77 3.49 13.03 14.26
C PRO A 77 4.17 14.15 13.48
N VAL A 78 3.42 14.82 12.60
CA VAL A 78 3.89 16.02 11.91
C VAL A 78 3.82 17.19 12.90
N THR A 79 4.99 17.74 13.28
CA THR A 79 5.05 18.94 14.14
C THR A 79 4.85 20.19 13.28
N VAL A 80 3.70 20.84 13.39
CA VAL A 80 3.46 22.16 12.79
C VAL A 80 4.02 23.21 13.75
N ILE A 81 5.04 23.95 13.30
CA ILE A 81 5.56 25.10 14.05
C ILE A 81 4.75 26.32 13.59
N VAL A 82 4.03 26.93 14.52
CA VAL A 82 3.24 28.17 14.31
C VAL A 82 3.99 29.33 14.93
#